data_AF-A0A543FZM5-F1
#
_entry.id   AF-A0A543FZM5-F1
#
_cell.length_a   1.000
_cell.length_b   1.000
_cell.length_c   1.000
_cell.angle_alpha   90.00
_cell.angle_beta   90.00
_cell.angle_gamma   90.00
#
_symmetry.space_group_name_H-M   'P 1'
#
loop_
_entity.id
_entity.type
_entity.pdbx_description
1 polymer ?
#
loop_
_entity_poly.entity_id
_entity_poly.type
_entity_poly.pdbx_seq_one_letter_code
_entity_poly.pdbx_strand_id
1 'polypeptide(L)'
;MKKRLILFGFILFFCTSIVKYNNSENQEDDKILWSSKRKLIWDDFKGAVPDTIEPFLAAITGYTIKLHYECLDNIVLNYKIENYFIKSKSWTITTDTQTLAHEQLHFDIAELYARKIRKSFDSLRLRKNNNVDIYNKIYHSIISKCENYQDLYDKKVIGNNKNQQQWIKKIGAELARLKRYEYNPNE
;
A
#
# COMPACT_ATOMS: atom_id res chain seq x y z
N MET A 1 -43.82 65.48 -14.56
CA MET A 1 -43.52 65.71 -13.12
C MET A 1 -42.10 65.22 -12.82
N LYS A 2 -41.39 65.98 -11.99
CA LYS A 2 -39.96 65.87 -11.67
C LYS A 2 -39.56 64.57 -10.94
N LYS A 3 -38.24 64.29 -11.00
CA LYS A 3 -37.37 63.50 -10.07
C LYS A 3 -37.22 62.02 -10.45
N ARG A 4 -36.03 61.40 -10.45
CA ARG A 4 -34.68 61.82 -10.04
C ARG A 4 -33.66 60.82 -10.61
N LEU A 5 -32.52 61.34 -11.04
CA LEU A 5 -31.27 60.61 -11.29
C LEU A 5 -30.76 60.03 -9.96
N ILE A 6 -30.38 58.75 -9.92
CA ILE A 6 -29.42 58.21 -8.94
C ILE A 6 -28.44 57.32 -9.68
N LEU A 7 -27.19 57.77 -9.68
CA LEU A 7 -25.98 57.09 -10.10
C LEU A 7 -25.44 56.30 -8.88
N PHE A 8 -25.34 54.98 -8.99
CA PHE A 8 -24.44 54.12 -8.21
C PHE A 8 -23.97 53.07 -9.22
N GLY A 9 -22.71 53.02 -9.62
CA GLY A 9 -21.57 52.78 -8.73
C GLY A 9 -21.18 51.32 -8.94
N PHE A 10 -20.17 51.10 -9.81
CA PHE A 10 -19.50 49.82 -10.02
C PHE A 10 -19.17 49.15 -8.68
N ILE A 11 -19.42 47.85 -8.57
CA ILE A 11 -18.49 46.83 -8.03
C ILE A 11 -18.93 45.49 -8.63
N LEU A 12 -18.17 45.00 -9.62
CA LEU A 12 -18.15 43.57 -9.95
C LEU A 12 -17.51 42.87 -8.73
N PHE A 13 -18.31 42.16 -7.94
CA PHE A 13 -17.77 41.27 -6.93
C PHE A 13 -17.36 39.97 -7.64
N PHE A 14 -16.16 39.99 -8.21
CA PHE A 14 -15.44 38.81 -8.67
C PHE A 14 -15.03 38.02 -7.42
N CYS A 15 -15.92 37.17 -6.91
CA CYS A 15 -15.56 36.23 -5.86
C CYS A 15 -14.85 35.03 -6.52
N THR A 16 -13.62 35.26 -6.97
CA THR A 16 -12.70 34.14 -7.21
C THR A 16 -12.32 33.58 -5.87
N SER A 17 -13.09 32.59 -5.41
CA SER A 17 -12.59 31.62 -4.46
C SER A 17 -11.45 30.86 -5.13
N ILE A 18 -10.23 31.40 -5.02
CA ILE A 18 -9.03 30.60 -5.23
C ILE A 18 -9.00 29.64 -4.05
N VAL A 19 -9.64 28.47 -4.24
CA VAL A 19 -9.37 27.31 -3.40
C VAL A 19 -7.92 26.94 -3.68
N LYS A 20 -7.00 27.44 -2.85
CA LYS A 20 -5.64 26.90 -2.77
C LYS A 20 -5.78 25.50 -2.19
N TYR A 21 -5.92 24.50 -3.06
CA TYR A 21 -5.77 23.11 -2.70
C TYR A 21 -4.29 22.84 -2.42
N ASN A 22 -3.88 23.09 -1.18
CA ASN A 22 -2.57 22.71 -0.69
C ASN A 22 -2.60 21.22 -0.31
N ASN A 23 -2.59 20.31 -1.29
CA ASN A 23 -2.19 18.93 -1.02
C ASN A 23 -0.75 18.72 -1.47
N SER A 24 0.15 19.26 -0.67
CA SER A 24 1.46 18.66 -0.47
C SER A 24 1.59 18.27 1.00
N GLU A 25 0.62 17.52 1.52
CA GLU A 25 0.88 16.74 2.73
C GLU A 25 1.91 15.66 2.37
N ASN A 26 2.96 15.59 3.17
CA ASN A 26 4.16 14.79 2.96
C ASN A 26 3.85 13.36 2.49
N GLN A 27 4.20 13.03 1.25
CA GLN A 27 4.11 11.66 0.72
C GLN A 27 4.90 10.62 1.54
N GLU A 28 5.88 11.07 2.34
CA GLU A 28 6.60 10.23 3.31
C GLU A 28 5.78 9.92 4.56
N ASP A 29 4.92 10.83 5.03
CA ASP A 29 4.12 10.59 6.23
C ASP A 29 2.92 9.67 5.96
N ASP A 30 2.46 9.57 4.71
CA ASP A 30 1.35 8.67 4.34
C ASP A 30 1.77 7.18 4.28
N LYS A 31 3.06 6.88 4.35
CA LYS A 31 3.59 5.54 4.12
C LYS A 31 4.25 4.96 5.35
N ILE A 32 4.00 3.69 5.59
CA ILE A 32 4.69 2.90 6.60
C ILE A 32 5.43 1.78 5.89
N LEU A 33 6.75 1.84 5.89
CA LEU A 33 7.58 0.74 5.39
C LEU A 33 7.36 -0.50 6.27
N TRP A 34 7.24 -1.66 5.64
CA TRP A 34 7.09 -2.91 6.38
C TRP A 34 8.31 -3.16 7.27
N SER A 35 8.07 -3.54 8.53
CA SER A 35 9.11 -3.94 9.46
C SER A 35 8.59 -5.01 10.40
N SER A 36 9.45 -5.98 10.72
CA SER A 36 9.17 -6.96 11.76
C SER A 36 9.02 -6.32 13.16
N LYS A 37 9.52 -5.10 13.35
CA LYS A 37 9.54 -4.37 14.64
C LYS A 37 8.35 -3.42 14.85
N ARG A 38 7.63 -3.04 13.79
CA ARG A 38 6.50 -2.10 13.86
C ARG A 38 5.26 -2.78 13.30
N LYS A 39 4.31 -3.10 14.19
CA LYS A 39 2.98 -3.58 13.79
C LYS A 39 2.04 -2.40 13.55
N LEU A 40 1.03 -2.63 12.73
CA LEU A 40 -0.03 -1.67 12.46
C LEU A 40 -0.86 -1.46 13.73
N ILE A 41 -1.28 -0.21 13.91
CA ILE A 41 -2.25 0.20 14.93
C ILE A 41 -3.41 0.92 14.26
N TRP A 42 -4.56 1.01 14.92
CA TRP A 42 -5.72 1.66 14.30
C TRP A 42 -5.49 3.12 13.92
N ASP A 43 -4.62 3.83 14.63
CA ASP A 43 -4.23 5.19 14.26
C ASP A 43 -3.53 5.29 12.89
N ASP A 44 -3.02 4.18 12.34
CA ASP A 44 -2.42 4.17 11.00
C ASP A 44 -3.49 4.23 9.87
N PHE A 45 -4.77 3.91 10.16
CA PHE A 45 -5.83 3.83 9.16
C PHE A 45 -6.50 5.20 8.99
N LYS A 46 -5.97 6.02 8.09
CA LYS A 46 -6.38 7.42 7.87
C LYS A 46 -7.27 7.63 6.64
N GLY A 47 -7.56 6.57 5.89
CA GLY A 47 -8.39 6.61 4.70
C GLY A 47 -9.85 6.91 5.02
N ALA A 48 -10.52 7.55 4.07
CA ALA A 48 -11.95 7.77 4.15
C ALA A 48 -12.69 6.43 4.07
N VAL A 49 -13.67 6.27 4.95
CA VAL A 49 -14.61 5.14 4.90
C VAL A 49 -15.52 5.32 3.67
N PRO A 50 -15.66 4.32 2.80
CA PRO A 50 -16.57 4.39 1.65
C PRO A 50 -18.02 4.62 2.07
N ASP A 51 -18.80 5.33 1.24
CA ASP A 51 -20.23 5.59 1.49
C ASP A 51 -21.06 4.30 1.59
N THR A 52 -20.63 3.27 0.86
CA THR A 52 -21.26 1.95 0.84
C THR A 52 -20.22 0.90 1.20
N ILE A 53 -20.54 0.08 2.21
CA ILE A 53 -19.63 -0.95 2.73
C ILE A 53 -20.36 -2.29 2.70
N GLU A 54 -19.67 -3.33 2.25
CA GLU A 54 -20.16 -4.70 2.33
C GLU A 54 -20.32 -5.12 3.81
N PRO A 55 -21.40 -5.81 4.22
CA PRO A 55 -21.68 -6.08 5.64
C PRO A 55 -20.57 -6.81 6.42
N PHE A 56 -19.71 -7.56 5.73
CA PHE A 56 -18.61 -8.32 6.32
C PHE A 56 -17.28 -7.56 6.36
N LEU A 57 -17.23 -6.33 5.87
CA LEU A 57 -16.01 -5.54 5.73
C LEU A 57 -15.97 -4.42 6.78
N ALA A 58 -15.13 -4.59 7.80
CA ALA A 58 -15.00 -3.62 8.89
C ALA A 58 -13.73 -2.75 8.80
N ALA A 59 -12.78 -3.14 7.96
CA ALA A 59 -11.56 -2.41 7.68
C ALA A 59 -10.98 -2.83 6.32
N ILE A 60 -10.06 -2.03 5.78
CA ILE A 60 -9.23 -2.37 4.62
C ILE A 60 -7.80 -1.89 4.84
N THR A 61 -6.85 -2.72 4.43
CA THR A 61 -5.43 -2.40 4.28
C THR A 61 -5.08 -2.04 2.85
N GLY A 62 -4.73 -0.78 2.61
CA GLY A 62 -4.05 -0.34 1.40
C GLY A 62 -2.55 -0.58 1.51
N TYR A 63 -1.96 -1.30 0.56
CA TYR A 63 -0.50 -1.51 0.50
C TYR A 63 0.03 -1.34 -0.92
N THR A 64 1.35 -1.21 -1.05
CA THR A 64 2.03 -1.26 -2.34
C THR A 64 3.39 -1.93 -2.19
N ILE A 65 3.67 -2.88 -3.08
CA ILE A 65 5.03 -3.38 -3.30
C ILE A 65 5.60 -2.52 -4.42
N LYS A 66 6.62 -1.73 -4.13
CA LYS A 66 7.20 -0.74 -5.04
C LYS A 66 8.52 -1.25 -5.58
N LEU A 67 8.63 -1.29 -6.90
CA LEU A 67 9.87 -1.52 -7.62
C LEU A 67 10.50 -0.19 -8.01
N HIS A 68 11.74 0.01 -7.59
CA HIS A 68 12.66 1.02 -8.10
C HIS A 68 13.82 0.31 -8.79
N TYR A 69 14.25 0.79 -9.96
CA TYR A 69 15.46 0.31 -10.59
C TYR A 69 16.19 1.41 -11.35
N GLU A 70 17.49 1.23 -11.46
CA GLU A 70 18.38 2.00 -12.32
C GLU A 70 18.79 1.11 -13.49
N CYS A 71 18.74 1.63 -14.70
CA CYS A 71 19.14 0.88 -15.88
C CYS A 71 19.91 1.73 -16.90
N LEU A 72 20.77 1.07 -17.67
CA LEU A 72 21.46 1.62 -18.83
C LEU A 72 21.30 0.62 -19.99
N ASP A 73 20.90 1.09 -21.18
CA ASP A 73 20.76 0.25 -22.38
C ASP A 73 19.98 -1.07 -22.14
N ASN A 74 18.84 -0.99 -21.45
CA ASN A 74 17.99 -2.13 -21.09
C ASN A 74 18.62 -3.13 -20.10
N ILE A 75 19.69 -2.74 -19.41
CA ILE A 75 20.41 -3.52 -18.39
C ILE A 75 20.15 -2.90 -17.00
N VAL A 76 19.59 -3.68 -16.08
CA VAL A 76 19.41 -3.31 -14.67
C VAL A 76 20.78 -3.24 -13.99
N LEU A 77 21.11 -2.07 -13.46
CA LEU A 77 22.30 -1.81 -12.65
C LEU A 77 21.99 -2.02 -11.18
N ASN A 78 20.95 -1.35 -10.70
CA ASN A 78 20.47 -1.47 -9.33
C ASN A 78 18.96 -1.63 -9.25
N TYR A 79 18.47 -2.20 -8.15
CA TYR A 79 17.06 -2.30 -7.87
C TYR A 79 16.79 -2.17 -6.36
N LYS A 80 15.59 -1.69 -6.01
CA LYS A 80 15.01 -1.75 -4.67
C LYS A 80 13.57 -2.25 -4.77
N ILE A 81 13.20 -3.15 -3.87
CA ILE A 81 11.84 -3.63 -3.69
C ILE A 81 11.41 -3.29 -2.27
N GLU A 82 10.40 -2.47 -2.13
CA GLU A 82 9.91 -1.98 -0.84
C GLU A 82 8.43 -2.30 -0.69
N ASN A 83 7.98 -2.68 0.49
CA ASN A 83 6.56 -2.89 0.77
C ASN A 83 6.08 -1.83 1.75
N TYR A 84 5.08 -1.05 1.35
CA TYR A 84 4.52 0.03 2.15
C TYR A 84 3.05 -0.21 2.44
N PHE A 85 2.65 0.03 3.68
CA PHE A 85 1.26 0.30 4.03
C PHE A 85 0.95 1.78 3.75
N ILE A 86 -0.23 2.06 3.21
CA ILE A 86 -0.64 3.39 2.76
C ILE A 86 -1.78 3.86 3.65
N LYS A 87 -1.51 4.82 4.55
CA LYS A 87 -2.46 5.27 5.58
C LYS A 87 -3.74 5.82 4.95
N SER A 88 -3.62 6.68 3.95
CA SER A 88 -4.72 7.31 3.22
C SER A 88 -5.60 6.34 2.41
N LYS A 89 -5.10 5.13 2.14
CA LYS A 89 -5.84 4.07 1.42
C LYS A 89 -6.34 2.96 2.35
N SER A 90 -6.16 3.13 3.66
CA SER A 90 -6.52 2.15 4.66
C SER A 90 -7.51 2.77 5.63
N TRP A 91 -8.67 2.15 5.82
CA TRP A 91 -9.75 2.69 6.63
C TRP A 91 -10.29 1.62 7.57
N THR A 92 -10.98 2.05 8.63
CA THR A 92 -11.65 1.15 9.57
C THR A 92 -12.93 1.80 10.12
N ILE A 93 -13.92 0.97 10.44
CA ILE A 93 -15.11 1.33 11.23
C ILE A 93 -15.15 0.56 12.56
N THR A 94 -14.08 -0.16 12.88
CA THR A 94 -13.95 -0.97 14.10
C THR A 94 -12.63 -0.70 14.81
N THR A 95 -12.59 -1.07 16.08
CA THR A 95 -11.36 -1.11 16.87
C THR A 95 -11.02 -2.54 17.33
N ASP A 96 -11.67 -3.55 16.76
CA ASP A 96 -11.50 -4.95 17.17
C ASP A 96 -10.08 -5.49 16.92
N THR A 97 -9.55 -6.23 17.88
CA THR A 97 -8.18 -6.76 17.78
C THR A 97 -8.03 -7.89 16.76
N GLN A 98 -9.08 -8.68 16.51
CA GLN A 98 -9.03 -9.75 15.50
C GLN A 98 -9.07 -9.19 14.09
N THR A 99 -9.87 -8.14 13.85
CA THR A 99 -9.85 -7.40 12.59
C THR A 99 -8.49 -6.73 12.37
N LEU A 100 -7.88 -6.12 13.39
CA LEU A 100 -6.54 -5.54 13.22
C LEU A 100 -5.50 -6.60 12.85
N ALA A 101 -5.58 -7.78 13.47
CA ALA A 101 -4.71 -8.90 13.13
C ALA A 101 -4.95 -9.44 11.71
N HIS A 102 -6.19 -9.36 11.22
CA HIS A 102 -6.55 -9.71 9.83
C HIS A 102 -5.88 -8.74 8.86
N GLU A 103 -6.06 -7.44 9.09
CA GLU A 103 -5.48 -6.36 8.29
C GLU A 103 -3.94 -6.38 8.31
N GLN A 104 -3.34 -6.61 9.47
CA GLN A 104 -1.89 -6.81 9.58
C GLN A 104 -1.40 -7.98 8.73
N LEU A 105 -2.19 -9.06 8.61
CA LEU A 105 -1.77 -10.21 7.83
C LEU A 105 -1.77 -9.92 6.32
N HIS A 106 -2.68 -9.08 5.81
CA HIS A 106 -2.60 -8.59 4.43
C HIS A 106 -1.28 -7.88 4.17
N PHE A 107 -0.84 -7.03 5.10
CA PHE A 107 0.43 -6.33 4.97
C PHE A 107 1.65 -7.28 5.06
N ASP A 108 1.58 -8.30 5.92
CA ASP A 108 2.60 -9.34 6.05
C ASP A 108 2.66 -10.27 4.81
N ILE A 109 1.52 -10.56 4.18
CA ILE A 109 1.46 -11.26 2.89
C ILE A 109 2.14 -10.44 1.79
N ALA A 110 1.88 -9.14 1.72
CA ALA A 110 2.54 -8.27 0.75
C ALA A 110 4.07 -8.30 0.91
N GLU A 111 4.59 -8.27 2.14
CA GLU A 111 6.04 -8.41 2.37
C GLU A 111 6.54 -9.80 1.98
N LEU A 112 5.80 -10.87 2.27
CA LEU A 112 6.19 -12.22 1.84
C LEU A 112 6.41 -12.26 0.32
N TYR A 113 5.55 -11.59 -0.45
CA TYR A 113 5.70 -11.50 -1.89
C TYR A 113 6.81 -10.55 -2.33
N ALA A 114 7.03 -9.43 -1.63
CA ALA A 114 8.20 -8.59 -1.84
C ALA A 114 9.53 -9.38 -1.67
N ARG A 115 9.63 -10.25 -0.64
CA ARG A 115 10.77 -11.15 -0.45
C ARG A 115 10.94 -12.16 -1.59
N LYS A 116 9.83 -12.68 -2.15
CA LYS A 116 9.87 -13.56 -3.32
C LYS A 116 10.41 -12.84 -4.56
N ILE A 117 10.10 -11.55 -4.73
CA ILE A 117 10.66 -10.72 -5.82
C ILE A 117 12.17 -10.53 -5.61
N ARG A 118 12.60 -10.06 -4.43
CA ARG A 118 14.03 -9.87 -4.10
C ARG A 118 14.82 -11.15 -4.33
N LYS A 119 14.33 -12.29 -3.83
CA LYS A 119 14.92 -13.62 -4.09
C LYS A 119 15.07 -13.95 -5.58
N SER A 120 14.06 -13.63 -6.39
CA SER A 120 14.08 -13.92 -7.82
C SER A 120 15.08 -13.03 -8.55
N PHE A 121 15.14 -11.75 -8.19
CA PHE A 121 16.08 -10.78 -8.76
C PHE A 121 17.53 -11.09 -8.38
N ASP A 122 17.79 -11.51 -7.14
CA ASP A 122 19.12 -12.00 -6.74
C ASP A 122 19.55 -13.22 -7.56
N SER A 123 18.61 -14.14 -7.85
CA SER A 123 18.90 -15.27 -8.73
C SER A 123 19.19 -14.86 -10.17
N LEU A 124 18.60 -13.77 -10.68
CA LEU A 124 18.91 -13.23 -12.00
C LEU A 124 20.31 -12.63 -12.04
N ARG A 125 20.66 -11.82 -11.03
CA ARG A 125 22.01 -11.24 -10.86
C ARG A 125 23.08 -12.32 -10.82
N LEU A 126 22.87 -13.39 -10.05
CA LEU A 126 23.81 -14.52 -9.98
C LEU A 126 24.00 -15.23 -11.33
N ARG A 127 22.98 -15.22 -12.18
CA ARG A 127 23.02 -15.77 -13.55
C ARG A 127 23.49 -14.75 -14.59
N LYS A 128 23.88 -13.54 -14.17
CA LYS A 128 24.25 -12.40 -15.02
C LYS A 128 23.16 -12.03 -16.03
N ASN A 129 21.91 -12.31 -15.71
CA ASN A 129 20.78 -11.88 -16.51
C ASN A 129 20.27 -10.56 -15.91
N ASN A 130 20.53 -9.46 -16.60
CA ASN A 130 20.19 -8.11 -16.16
C ASN A 130 19.19 -7.42 -17.10
N ASN A 131 18.52 -8.16 -17.98
CA ASN A 131 17.57 -7.58 -18.92
C ASN A 131 16.33 -7.04 -18.17
N VAL A 132 16.01 -5.76 -18.36
CA VAL A 132 14.89 -5.08 -17.67
C VAL A 132 13.55 -5.74 -17.92
N ASP A 133 13.29 -6.21 -19.16
CA ASP A 133 12.01 -6.86 -19.50
C ASP A 133 11.79 -8.15 -18.69
N ILE A 134 12.86 -8.90 -18.41
CA ILE A 134 12.81 -10.10 -17.57
C ILE A 134 12.50 -9.74 -16.11
N TYR A 135 13.10 -8.67 -15.58
CA TYR A 135 12.81 -8.18 -14.23
C TYR A 135 11.35 -7.74 -14.11
N ASN A 136 10.86 -6.93 -15.06
CA ASN A 136 9.47 -6.47 -15.09
C ASN A 136 8.49 -7.64 -15.20
N LYS A 137 8.77 -8.62 -16.08
CA LYS A 137 7.93 -9.81 -16.22
C LYS A 137 7.83 -10.61 -14.92
N ILE A 138 8.96 -10.82 -14.23
CA ILE A 138 8.98 -11.52 -12.93
C ILE A 138 8.24 -10.72 -11.86
N TYR A 139 8.48 -9.41 -11.79
CA TYR A 139 7.79 -8.51 -10.88
C TYR A 139 6.27 -8.61 -11.05
N HIS A 140 5.75 -8.36 -12.25
CA HIS A 140 4.30 -8.42 -12.51
C HIS A 140 3.71 -9.81 -12.28
N SER A 141 4.43 -10.88 -12.64
CA SER A 141 3.99 -12.25 -12.35
C SER A 141 3.85 -12.51 -10.85
N ILE A 142 4.76 -12.01 -10.03
CA ILE A 142 4.73 -12.20 -8.58
C ILE A 142 3.67 -11.30 -7.93
N ILE A 143 3.49 -10.05 -8.42
CA ILE A 143 2.40 -9.17 -7.96
C ILE A 143 1.03 -9.82 -8.21
N SER A 144 0.78 -10.34 -9.41
CA SER A 144 -0.48 -11.04 -9.70
C SER A 144 -0.69 -12.26 -8.78
N LYS A 145 0.37 -13.00 -8.45
CA LYS A 145 0.29 -14.09 -7.47
C LYS A 145 0.06 -13.61 -6.04
N CYS A 146 0.45 -12.39 -5.69
CA CYS A 146 0.17 -11.76 -4.40
C CYS A 146 -1.32 -11.46 -4.30
N GLU A 147 -1.89 -10.78 -5.30
CA GLU A 147 -3.31 -10.43 -5.37
C GLU A 147 -4.20 -11.68 -5.23
N ASN A 148 -3.94 -12.72 -6.02
CA ASN A 148 -4.65 -13.99 -5.92
C ASN A 148 -4.55 -14.65 -4.53
N TYR A 149 -3.44 -14.44 -3.82
CA TYR A 149 -3.21 -15.03 -2.51
C TYR A 149 -3.88 -14.23 -1.38
N GLN A 150 -4.02 -12.91 -1.54
CA GLN A 150 -4.86 -12.07 -0.67
C GLN A 150 -6.33 -12.50 -0.77
N ASP A 151 -6.86 -12.62 -2.00
CA ASP A 151 -8.24 -13.08 -2.23
C ASP A 151 -8.49 -14.47 -1.64
N LEU A 152 -7.51 -15.36 -1.77
CA LEU A 152 -7.58 -16.69 -1.18
C LEU A 152 -7.59 -16.61 0.35
N TYR A 153 -6.78 -15.75 0.94
CA TYR A 153 -6.75 -15.55 2.39
C TYR A 153 -8.13 -15.11 2.89
N ASP A 154 -8.69 -14.03 2.33
CA ASP A 154 -10.02 -13.52 2.72
C ASP A 154 -11.09 -14.60 2.64
N LYS A 155 -11.20 -15.26 1.47
CA LYS A 155 -12.16 -16.36 1.26
C LYS A 155 -12.04 -17.49 2.27
N LYS A 156 -10.84 -17.72 2.81
CA LYS A 156 -10.59 -18.82 3.75
C LYS A 156 -10.88 -18.42 5.20
N VAL A 157 -10.84 -17.14 5.54
CA VAL A 157 -10.90 -16.70 6.95
C VAL A 157 -12.14 -15.92 7.33
N ILE A 158 -12.94 -15.45 6.36
CA ILE A 158 -14.24 -14.80 6.64
C ILE A 158 -15.05 -15.67 7.62
N GLY A 159 -15.38 -15.09 8.78
CA GLY A 159 -16.13 -15.76 9.85
C GLY A 159 -15.41 -16.93 10.54
N ASN A 160 -14.10 -17.12 10.32
CA ASN A 160 -13.35 -18.28 10.82
C ASN A 160 -12.01 -17.90 11.46
N ASN A 161 -12.07 -17.48 12.73
CA ASN A 161 -10.89 -17.09 13.52
C ASN A 161 -9.86 -18.20 13.66
N LYS A 162 -10.27 -19.48 13.73
CA LYS A 162 -9.34 -20.61 13.82
C LYS A 162 -8.46 -20.69 12.58
N ASN A 163 -9.05 -20.48 11.39
CA ASN A 163 -8.30 -20.50 10.15
C ASN A 163 -7.37 -19.27 10.04
N GLN A 164 -7.82 -18.09 10.47
CA GLN A 164 -6.96 -16.90 10.55
C GLN A 164 -5.69 -17.17 11.37
N GLN A 165 -5.81 -17.81 12.54
CA GLN A 165 -4.64 -18.15 13.35
C GLN A 165 -3.68 -19.15 12.66
N GLN A 166 -4.21 -20.08 11.85
CA GLN A 166 -3.37 -20.97 11.05
C GLN A 166 -2.62 -20.21 9.95
N TRP A 167 -3.28 -19.25 9.31
CA TRP A 167 -2.67 -18.38 8.31
C TRP A 167 -1.59 -17.49 8.93
N ILE A 168 -1.84 -16.85 10.07
CA ILE A 168 -0.84 -16.04 10.79
C ILE A 168 0.44 -16.86 11.05
N LYS A 169 0.29 -18.09 11.57
CA LYS A 169 1.43 -19.00 11.80
C LYS A 169 2.15 -19.37 10.50
N LYS A 170 1.39 -19.70 9.45
CA LYS A 170 1.93 -20.06 8.14
C LYS A 170 2.75 -18.92 7.54
N ILE A 171 2.18 -17.72 7.45
CA ILE A 171 2.86 -16.54 6.87
C ILE A 171 4.08 -16.17 7.72
N GLY A 172 3.98 -16.22 9.05
CA GLY A 172 5.12 -16.01 9.93
C GLY A 172 6.28 -16.97 9.65
N ALA A 173 5.99 -18.27 9.46
CA ALA A 173 7.00 -19.26 9.09
C ALA A 173 7.60 -19.01 7.70
N GLU A 174 6.80 -18.60 6.72
CA GLU A 174 7.29 -18.29 5.37
C GLU A 174 8.17 -17.02 5.34
N LEU A 175 7.79 -15.99 6.10
CA LEU A 175 8.61 -14.79 6.29
C LEU A 175 9.95 -15.17 6.93
N ALA A 176 9.94 -15.96 8.01
CA ALA A 176 11.15 -16.44 8.67
C ALA A 176 12.05 -17.24 7.72
N ARG A 177 11.48 -18.13 6.90
CA ARG A 177 12.22 -18.89 5.89
C ARG A 177 12.91 -17.99 4.85
N LEU A 178 12.32 -16.84 4.54
CA LEU A 178 12.86 -15.85 3.61
C LEU A 178 13.55 -14.67 4.33
N LYS A 179 13.97 -14.83 5.59
CA LYS A 179 14.56 -13.74 6.40
C LYS A 179 15.74 -13.04 5.72
N ARG A 180 16.57 -13.77 4.96
CA ARG A 180 17.67 -13.20 4.16
C ARG A 180 17.22 -12.09 3.19
N TYR A 181 15.97 -12.14 2.74
CA TYR A 181 15.42 -11.20 1.76
C TYR A 181 14.51 -10.13 2.40
N GLU A 182 14.51 -10.01 3.73
CA GLU A 182 13.89 -8.87 4.41
C GLU A 182 14.57 -7.57 3.97
N TYR A 183 13.80 -6.53 3.68
CA TYR A 183 14.38 -5.24 3.32
C TYR A 183 15.03 -4.59 4.52
N ASN A 184 16.27 -4.12 4.35
CA ASN A 184 16.96 -3.28 5.31
C ASN A 184 17.14 -1.90 4.68
N PRO A 185 16.47 -0.84 5.18
CA PRO A 185 16.58 0.51 4.62
C PRO A 185 17.96 1.15 4.85
N ASN A 186 18.80 0.55 5.71
CA ASN A 186 20.14 1.05 6.06
C ASN A 186 21.28 0.28 5.36
N GLU A 187 20.97 -0.69 4.50
CA GLU A 187 21.93 -1.41 3.63
C GLU A 187 21.73 -0.98 2.18
#